data_AF-A0A812V7G1-F1
#
_entry.id   AF-A0A812V7G1-F1
#
_cell.length_a   1.000
_cell.length_b   1.000
_cell.length_c   1.000
_cell.angle_alpha   90.00
_cell.angle_beta   90.00
_cell.angle_gamma   90.00
#
_symmetry.space_group_name_H-M   'P 1'
#
loop_
_entity.id
_entity.type
_entity.pdbx_description
1 polymer ?
#
loop_
_entity_poly.entity_id
_entity_poly.type
_entity_poly.pdbx_seq_one_letter_code
_entity_poly.pdbx_strand_id
1 'polypeptide(L)'
;MCTTALGRIPKPRAPNPGRSESEVCNFSLAELRVVHDRLKSVHGLPLSTCQVELSLLRQLPVSSGLVNGCRELGITVLAFSPLAMGRLSGQYDRLIGLSGMAQQRRKVVLALCLLALVFRGLAPEDFVGSAPPQALKSREGRGKQGLVVRESFQNPLAGPDGKIDQKKVDAALATGLDIAKNVLFALFDIFKEPPQEATGKDAPGLLALGNGGVLGALKGCEVQSVLDASAKDAAALCASKDGGLAVFFLTHFGDFNSWEVAQQLRTAIREGRTGSARVVLVGIGSVDSGKLFAEQLELPLDALEIYADPSGACHQALGFSTGALPQYKESLNPYFRVFLMLLGVGSPGTIRTVLGGYFGNTALALEETSWVDEALKQGAQKGRFPTSVPRRLPWEEKPADGGPEWVELASAGSEVWNNRGFGETGLRPFELATVRLQNMMGGIIANWDSLKPADDELLVQQGGAIIFDGEEVSYFFRDKGILTYAPVTTALQSLPKK
;
A
#
# COMPACT_ATOMS: atom_id res chain seq x y z
N MET A 1 32.66 39.36 -34.68
CA MET A 1 33.36 39.39 -33.37
C MET A 1 32.53 38.52 -32.43
N CYS A 2 32.96 37.41 -31.85
CA CYS A 2 34.29 36.84 -31.64
C CYS A 2 34.28 35.33 -31.94
N THR A 3 35.36 34.90 -32.55
CA THR A 3 35.85 33.54 -32.74
C THR A 3 36.41 32.93 -31.45
N THR A 4 36.65 31.61 -31.51
CA THR A 4 37.69 30.82 -30.80
C THR A 4 37.32 30.15 -29.47
N ALA A 5 37.02 28.84 -29.53
CA ALA A 5 37.65 27.77 -28.73
C ALA A 5 37.14 26.39 -29.16
N LEU A 6 37.49 25.96 -30.38
CA LEU A 6 37.46 24.54 -30.75
C LEU A 6 38.62 23.83 -30.04
N GLY A 7 38.32 23.20 -28.90
CA GLY A 7 39.24 22.25 -28.27
C GLY A 7 39.47 21.07 -29.21
N ARG A 8 40.74 20.81 -29.55
CA ARG A 8 41.17 19.74 -30.45
C ARG A 8 40.59 18.40 -30.01
N ILE A 9 39.82 17.77 -30.91
CA ILE A 9 39.56 16.33 -30.82
C ILE A 9 40.91 15.62 -30.96
N PRO A 10 41.36 14.80 -29.99
CA PRO A 10 42.59 14.04 -30.16
C PRO A 10 42.40 13.09 -31.34
N LYS A 11 43.33 13.11 -32.30
CA LYS A 11 43.39 12.08 -33.34
C LYS A 11 43.39 10.70 -32.67
N PRO A 12 42.68 9.69 -33.20
CA PRO A 12 42.76 8.34 -32.66
C PRO A 12 44.23 7.93 -32.65
N ARG A 13 44.75 7.63 -31.46
CA ARG A 13 46.06 7.01 -31.32
C ARG A 13 46.01 5.69 -32.10
N ALA A 14 46.96 5.48 -33.01
CA ALA A 14 47.18 4.15 -33.55
C ALA A 14 47.36 3.17 -32.38
N PRO A 15 46.74 1.99 -32.41
CA PRO A 15 46.83 1.03 -31.31
C PRO A 15 48.29 0.68 -31.04
N ASN A 16 48.66 0.72 -29.77
CA ASN A 16 49.99 0.36 -29.30
C ASN A 16 50.18 -1.15 -29.55
N PRO A 17 51.25 -1.60 -30.24
CA PRO A 17 51.37 -2.98 -30.73
C PRO A 17 51.57 -4.05 -29.63
N GLY A 18 51.41 -3.70 -28.35
CA GLY A 18 51.58 -4.59 -27.20
C GLY A 18 50.34 -4.77 -26.29
N ARG A 19 49.20 -4.14 -26.59
CA ARG A 19 47.93 -4.34 -25.86
C ARG A 19 46.74 -4.08 -26.78
N SER A 20 46.37 -5.08 -27.58
CA SER A 20 45.05 -5.10 -28.24
C SER A 20 44.08 -5.82 -27.31
N GLU A 21 43.28 -5.07 -26.55
CA GLU A 21 42.12 -5.65 -25.85
C GLU A 21 41.05 -5.92 -26.91
N SER A 22 40.64 -7.18 -27.02
CA SER A 22 39.66 -7.67 -27.99
C SER A 22 38.26 -7.47 -27.41
N GLU A 23 37.42 -6.73 -28.14
CA GLU A 23 36.08 -6.36 -27.71
C GLU A 23 35.05 -6.72 -28.78
N VAL A 24 33.86 -7.13 -28.35
CA VAL A 24 32.70 -7.33 -29.22
C VAL A 24 31.46 -6.67 -28.62
N CYS A 25 30.46 -6.33 -29.43
CA CYS A 25 29.24 -5.68 -28.97
C CYS A 25 27.99 -6.32 -29.57
N ASN A 26 26.98 -6.58 -28.75
CA ASN A 26 25.67 -7.15 -29.13
C ASN A 26 25.72 -8.54 -29.80
N PHE A 27 26.68 -9.38 -29.40
CA PHE A 27 26.75 -10.78 -29.84
C PHE A 27 25.80 -11.65 -29.01
N SER A 28 25.17 -12.63 -29.65
CA SER A 28 24.52 -13.74 -28.94
C SER A 28 25.56 -14.67 -28.31
N LEU A 29 25.15 -15.51 -27.35
CA LEU A 29 26.05 -16.47 -26.70
C LEU A 29 26.69 -17.44 -27.73
N ALA A 30 25.93 -17.85 -28.74
CA ALA A 30 26.43 -18.73 -29.79
C ALA A 30 27.53 -18.07 -30.62
N GLU A 31 27.32 -16.82 -31.05
CA GLU A 31 28.30 -16.06 -31.82
C GLU A 31 29.54 -15.72 -30.97
N LEU A 32 29.32 -15.38 -29.69
CA LEU A 32 30.39 -15.09 -28.73
C LEU A 32 31.34 -16.29 -28.55
N ARG A 33 30.78 -17.51 -28.43
CA ARG A 33 31.58 -18.75 -28.35
C ARG A 33 32.40 -18.98 -29.62
N VAL A 34 31.77 -18.86 -30.79
CA VAL A 34 32.46 -19.02 -32.09
C VAL A 34 33.61 -18.03 -32.26
N VAL A 35 33.40 -16.76 -31.91
CA VAL A 35 34.44 -15.73 -32.02
C VAL A 35 35.55 -15.94 -30.99
N HIS A 36 35.20 -16.28 -29.74
CA HIS A 36 36.19 -16.58 -28.70
C HIS A 36 37.09 -17.75 -29.10
N ASP A 37 36.51 -18.85 -29.59
CA ASP A 37 37.26 -20.03 -30.01
C ASP A 37 38.15 -19.73 -31.23
N ARG A 38 37.66 -18.94 -32.19
CA ARG A 38 38.42 -18.56 -33.38
C ARG A 38 39.59 -17.64 -33.06
N LEU A 39 39.38 -16.61 -32.23
CA LEU A 39 40.44 -15.68 -31.80
C LEU A 39 41.53 -16.41 -31.03
N LYS A 40 41.13 -17.31 -30.12
CA LYS A 40 42.04 -18.10 -29.31
C LYS A 40 42.84 -19.11 -30.15
N SER A 41 42.19 -19.81 -31.08
CA SER A 41 42.85 -20.85 -31.90
C SER A 41 43.75 -20.32 -33.01
N VAL A 42 43.37 -19.21 -33.68
CA VAL A 42 44.10 -18.70 -34.84
C VAL A 42 45.15 -17.66 -34.45
N HIS A 43 44.85 -16.84 -33.44
CA HIS A 43 45.67 -15.68 -33.09
C HIS A 43 46.26 -15.74 -31.68
N GLY A 44 45.91 -16.76 -30.88
CA GLY A 44 46.39 -16.89 -29.49
C GLY A 44 45.88 -15.79 -28.56
N LEU A 45 44.85 -15.04 -28.98
CA LEU A 45 44.31 -13.91 -28.23
C LEU A 45 42.96 -14.29 -27.62
N PRO A 46 42.76 -14.18 -26.28
CA PRO A 46 41.44 -14.34 -25.69
C PRO A 46 40.55 -13.17 -26.07
N LEU A 47 39.22 -13.38 -26.09
CA LEU A 47 38.25 -12.28 -26.11
C LEU A 47 38.16 -11.68 -24.70
N SER A 48 38.29 -10.35 -24.55
CA SER A 48 38.37 -9.70 -23.23
C SER A 48 37.05 -9.13 -22.75
N THR A 49 36.32 -8.41 -23.61
CA THR A 49 35.08 -7.72 -23.21
C THR A 49 33.92 -7.96 -24.18
N CYS A 50 32.71 -7.95 -23.65
CA CYS A 50 31.47 -7.99 -24.42
C CYS A 50 30.55 -6.84 -23.98
N GLN A 51 30.31 -5.89 -24.88
CA GLN A 51 29.40 -4.77 -24.64
C GLN A 51 27.96 -5.17 -25.00
N VAL A 52 27.02 -4.94 -24.08
CA VAL A 52 25.61 -5.32 -24.27
C VAL A 52 24.68 -4.24 -23.74
N GLU A 53 23.53 -4.06 -24.41
CA GLU A 53 22.46 -3.24 -23.87
C GLU A 53 21.83 -3.97 -22.68
N LEU A 54 22.04 -3.44 -21.48
CA LEU A 54 21.53 -4.03 -20.24
C LEU A 54 20.95 -2.93 -19.37
N SER A 55 19.67 -3.04 -19.07
CA SER A 55 18.92 -2.13 -18.18
C SER A 55 17.79 -2.90 -17.51
N LEU A 56 17.10 -2.29 -16.53
CA LEU A 56 15.90 -2.89 -15.94
C LEU A 56 14.83 -3.25 -16.98
N LEU A 57 14.77 -2.57 -18.13
CA LEU A 57 13.83 -2.85 -19.21
C LEU A 57 14.36 -3.85 -20.26
N ARG A 58 15.67 -4.11 -20.28
CA ARG A 58 16.35 -4.95 -21.28
C ARG A 58 17.17 -6.02 -20.57
N GLN A 59 16.51 -7.12 -20.21
CA GLN A 59 17.12 -8.25 -19.48
C GLN A 59 17.54 -9.43 -20.38
N LEU A 60 17.44 -9.30 -21.70
CA LEU A 60 17.78 -10.39 -22.63
C LEU A 60 19.21 -10.93 -22.45
N PRO A 61 20.26 -10.11 -22.20
CA PRO A 61 21.60 -10.65 -21.94
C PRO A 61 21.67 -11.57 -20.70
N VAL A 62 20.81 -11.33 -19.70
CA VAL A 62 20.71 -12.17 -18.50
C VAL A 62 19.90 -13.43 -18.81
N SER A 63 18.70 -13.28 -19.38
CA SER A 63 17.80 -14.41 -19.61
C SER A 63 18.23 -15.35 -20.73
N SER A 64 19.00 -14.87 -21.71
CA SER A 64 19.59 -15.70 -22.78
C SER A 64 20.79 -16.53 -22.32
N GLY A 65 21.24 -16.35 -21.07
CA GLY A 65 22.44 -16.99 -20.54
C GLY A 65 23.76 -16.34 -21.02
N LEU A 66 23.71 -15.26 -21.81
CA LEU A 66 24.90 -14.57 -22.32
C LEU A 66 25.82 -14.09 -21.18
N VAL A 67 25.27 -13.50 -20.13
CA VAL A 67 26.07 -13.04 -18.96
C VAL A 67 26.77 -14.20 -18.27
N ASN A 68 26.09 -15.34 -18.08
CA ASN A 68 26.68 -16.52 -17.48
C ASN A 68 27.75 -17.14 -18.39
N GLY A 69 27.48 -17.21 -19.70
CA GLY A 69 28.47 -17.69 -20.67
C GLY A 69 29.71 -16.81 -20.79
N CYS A 70 29.56 -15.48 -20.70
CA CYS A 70 30.71 -14.57 -20.59
C CYS A 70 31.53 -14.86 -19.33
N ARG A 71 30.87 -15.10 -18.18
CA ARG A 71 31.54 -15.46 -16.92
C ARG A 71 32.30 -16.78 -17.04
N GLU A 72 31.71 -17.80 -17.66
CA GLU A 72 32.36 -19.11 -17.91
C GLU A 72 33.62 -18.99 -18.77
N LEU A 73 33.59 -18.09 -19.76
CA LEU A 73 34.69 -17.86 -20.71
C LEU A 73 35.73 -16.84 -20.22
N GLY A 74 35.55 -16.26 -19.03
CA GLY A 74 36.42 -15.21 -18.49
C GLY A 74 36.31 -13.86 -19.21
N ILE A 75 35.19 -13.60 -19.89
CA ILE A 75 34.90 -12.36 -20.64
C ILE A 75 34.17 -11.38 -19.73
N THR A 76 34.63 -10.13 -19.68
CA THR A 76 33.98 -9.06 -18.89
C THR A 76 32.79 -8.47 -19.65
N VAL A 77 31.62 -8.41 -19.00
CA VAL A 77 30.42 -7.78 -19.59
C VAL A 77 30.41 -6.29 -19.26
N LEU A 78 30.27 -5.45 -20.28
CA LEU A 78 30.12 -4.01 -20.16
C LEU A 78 28.70 -3.60 -20.57
N ALA A 79 27.93 -3.10 -19.61
CA ALA A 79 26.56 -2.66 -19.86
C ALA A 79 26.55 -1.24 -20.45
N PHE A 80 25.87 -1.05 -21.58
CA PHE A 80 25.54 0.28 -22.09
C PHE A 80 24.02 0.54 -22.00
N SER A 81 23.65 1.83 -21.97
CA SER A 81 22.27 2.30 -21.77
C SER A 81 21.57 1.77 -20.49
N PRO A 82 22.18 1.86 -19.30
CA PRO A 82 21.59 1.33 -18.05
C PRO A 82 20.23 1.97 -17.69
N LEU A 83 19.99 3.20 -18.17
CA LEU A 83 18.71 3.91 -18.00
C LEU A 83 17.76 3.76 -19.20
N ALA A 84 17.99 2.79 -20.08
CA ALA A 84 17.19 2.56 -21.29
C ALA A 84 17.02 3.84 -22.14
N MET A 85 18.15 4.49 -22.46
CA MET A 85 18.20 5.78 -23.15
C MET A 85 17.46 6.92 -22.43
N GLY A 86 17.37 6.85 -21.09
CA GLY A 86 16.68 7.84 -20.24
C GLY A 86 15.20 7.54 -19.99
N ARG A 87 14.65 6.42 -20.49
CA ARG A 87 13.27 6.01 -20.18
C ARG A 87 13.08 5.70 -18.69
N LEU A 88 14.15 5.26 -18.02
CA LEU A 88 14.17 5.01 -16.58
C LEU A 88 14.50 6.26 -15.74
N SER A 89 14.71 7.43 -16.34
CA SER A 89 14.98 8.68 -15.60
C SER A 89 13.73 9.54 -15.34
N GLY A 90 12.55 9.14 -15.82
CA GLY A 90 11.31 9.91 -15.71
C GLY A 90 11.22 11.14 -16.64
N GLN A 91 12.27 11.44 -17.41
CA GLN A 91 12.35 12.66 -18.24
C GLN A 91 11.37 12.70 -19.42
N TYR A 92 10.87 11.53 -19.86
CA TYR A 92 9.97 11.41 -21.02
C TYR A 92 8.48 11.53 -20.66
N ASP A 93 8.12 11.70 -19.39
CA ASP A 93 6.73 11.89 -18.95
C ASP A 93 6.10 13.21 -19.44
N ARG A 94 6.90 14.17 -19.92
CA ARG A 94 6.41 15.48 -20.40
C ARG A 94 6.16 15.61 -21.90
N LEU A 95 6.58 14.65 -22.74
CA LEU A 95 6.79 14.93 -24.19
C LEU A 95 5.89 14.20 -25.20
N ILE A 96 4.95 13.34 -24.81
CA ILE A 96 4.13 12.61 -25.80
C ILE A 96 2.65 12.61 -25.40
N GLY A 97 1.90 13.58 -25.92
CA GLY A 97 0.44 13.57 -25.95
C GLY A 97 -0.07 12.60 -27.03
N LEU A 98 -0.56 11.44 -26.61
CA LEU A 98 -1.38 10.52 -27.41
C LEU A 98 -2.47 9.91 -26.52
N SER A 99 -3.62 9.60 -27.14
CA SER A 99 -4.95 9.42 -26.53
C SER A 99 -5.10 8.22 -25.57
N GLY A 100 -5.88 8.46 -24.51
CA GLY A 100 -5.77 7.77 -23.21
C GLY A 100 -6.16 6.29 -23.11
N MET A 101 -7.14 5.77 -23.84
CA MET A 101 -7.71 4.46 -23.44
C MET A 101 -6.93 3.21 -23.86
N ALA A 102 -6.23 3.21 -25.00
CA ALA A 102 -5.45 2.03 -25.43
C ALA A 102 -4.06 1.95 -24.75
N GLN A 103 -3.52 3.10 -24.35
CA GLN A 103 -2.20 3.23 -23.74
C GLN A 103 -2.24 2.92 -22.23
N GLN A 104 -3.33 3.26 -21.52
CA GLN A 104 -3.57 2.83 -20.13
C GLN A 104 -3.65 1.30 -20.02
N ARG A 105 -4.34 0.64 -20.97
CA ARG A 105 -4.48 -0.82 -21.00
C ARG A 105 -3.14 -1.56 -21.12
N ARG A 106 -2.21 -1.04 -21.93
CA ARG A 106 -0.85 -1.63 -22.07
C ARG A 106 0.07 -1.28 -20.91
N LYS A 107 0.00 -0.06 -20.37
CA LYS A 107 0.83 0.40 -19.24
C LYS A 107 0.48 -0.32 -17.94
N VAL A 108 -0.81 -0.56 -17.67
CA VAL A 108 -1.27 -1.31 -16.49
C VAL A 108 -0.83 -2.77 -16.57
N VAL A 109 -1.02 -3.43 -17.71
CA VAL A 109 -0.56 -4.82 -17.91
C VAL A 109 0.96 -4.95 -17.80
N LEU A 110 1.74 -4.01 -18.38
CA LEU A 110 3.20 -4.04 -18.28
C LEU A 110 3.69 -3.75 -16.85
N ALA A 111 3.06 -2.79 -16.15
CA ALA A 111 3.37 -2.45 -14.76
C ALA A 111 3.05 -3.62 -13.81
N LEU A 112 1.93 -4.33 -14.03
CA LEU A 112 1.55 -5.51 -13.25
C LEU A 112 2.47 -6.70 -13.50
N CYS A 113 2.89 -6.92 -14.76
CA CYS A 113 3.89 -7.94 -15.08
C CYS A 113 5.28 -7.62 -14.50
N LEU A 114 5.68 -6.34 -14.50
CA LEU A 114 6.92 -5.88 -13.87
C LEU A 114 6.87 -6.00 -12.34
N LEU A 115 5.75 -5.66 -11.70
CA LEU A 115 5.57 -5.79 -10.25
C LEU A 115 5.51 -7.26 -9.79
N ALA A 116 4.80 -8.12 -10.53
CA ALA A 116 4.74 -9.55 -10.23
C ALA A 116 6.11 -10.25 -10.34
N LEU A 117 7.05 -9.67 -11.08
CA LEU A 117 8.45 -10.11 -11.15
C LEU A 117 9.30 -9.55 -9.99
N VAL A 118 9.03 -8.33 -9.52
CA VAL A 118 9.69 -7.73 -8.35
C VAL A 118 9.29 -8.44 -7.04
N PHE A 119 8.03 -8.87 -6.91
CA PHE A 119 7.52 -9.54 -5.70
C PHE A 119 7.73 -11.07 -5.67
N ARG A 120 8.47 -11.63 -6.65
CA ARG A 120 8.84 -13.06 -6.70
C ARG A 120 10.08 -13.44 -5.89
N GLY A 121 10.55 -12.57 -4.98
CA GLY A 121 11.52 -12.94 -3.94
C GLY A 121 12.85 -12.17 -3.94
N LEU A 122 12.81 -10.84 -3.91
CA LEU A 122 13.96 -10.04 -3.44
C LEU A 122 13.54 -9.30 -2.18
N ALA A 123 14.19 -9.63 -1.06
CA ALA A 123 13.94 -9.00 0.23
C ALA A 123 14.42 -7.53 0.21
N PRO A 124 13.73 -6.63 0.93
CA PRO A 124 14.09 -5.20 0.99
C PRO A 124 15.46 -4.90 1.60
N GLU A 125 16.13 -5.87 2.24
CA GLU A 125 17.48 -5.74 2.81
C GLU A 125 18.58 -5.48 1.77
N ASP A 126 18.35 -5.77 0.48
CA ASP A 126 19.35 -5.62 -0.58
C ASP A 126 19.44 -4.20 -1.18
N PHE A 127 18.56 -3.28 -0.77
CA PHE A 127 18.58 -1.88 -1.21
C PHE A 127 19.16 -0.94 -0.15
N VAL A 128 20.47 -1.07 0.13
CA VAL A 128 21.22 0.06 0.70
C VAL A 128 21.57 1.02 -0.43
N GLY A 129 20.76 2.07 -0.57
CA GLY A 129 21.10 3.22 -1.40
C GLY A 129 22.31 3.94 -0.84
N SER A 130 23.46 3.86 -1.51
CA SER A 130 24.53 4.82 -1.28
C SER A 130 24.07 6.19 -1.79
N ALA A 131 23.93 7.14 -0.87
CA ALA A 131 23.80 8.57 -1.17
C ALA A 131 24.92 9.05 -2.14
N PRO A 132 24.68 10.13 -2.91
CA PRO A 132 25.61 10.57 -3.96
C PRO A 132 26.97 11.00 -3.39
N PRO A 133 28.08 10.76 -4.11
CA PRO A 133 29.40 11.15 -3.65
C PRO A 133 29.61 12.65 -3.84
N GLN A 134 29.36 13.42 -2.79
CA GLN A 134 30.04 14.69 -2.59
C GLN A 134 30.88 14.62 -1.32
N ALA A 135 32.18 14.83 -1.52
CA ALA A 135 33.23 15.07 -0.52
C ALA A 135 33.52 13.95 0.50
N LEU A 136 34.41 13.01 0.12
CA LEU A 136 35.32 12.39 1.09
C LEU A 136 36.71 12.23 0.48
N LYS A 137 37.62 13.06 0.99
CA LYS A 137 39.06 13.01 0.75
C LYS A 137 39.62 11.69 1.29
N SER A 138 40.56 11.14 0.52
CA SER A 138 41.56 10.13 0.86
C SER A 138 41.78 9.85 2.36
N ARG A 139 41.65 8.58 2.75
CA ARG A 139 42.54 7.97 3.75
C ARG A 139 42.63 6.46 3.56
N GLU A 140 43.84 5.98 3.32
CA GLU A 140 44.24 4.58 3.33
C GLU A 140 43.97 3.90 4.69
N GLY A 141 43.74 2.58 4.68
CA GLY A 141 44.09 1.73 5.82
C GLY A 141 43.20 0.52 6.09
N ARG A 142 43.68 -0.66 5.68
CA ARG A 142 43.54 -2.00 6.31
C ARG A 142 42.14 -2.62 6.45
N GLY A 143 41.98 -3.73 5.70
CA GLY A 143 41.55 -5.06 6.17
C GLY A 143 40.18 -5.20 6.81
N LYS A 144 39.29 -6.00 6.19
CA LYS A 144 38.19 -6.69 6.88
C LYS A 144 37.75 -7.94 6.12
N GLN A 145 37.50 -8.97 6.92
CA GLN A 145 37.10 -10.33 6.59
C GLN A 145 35.81 -10.36 5.75
N GLY A 146 35.77 -11.23 4.74
CA GLY A 146 34.55 -11.53 4.00
C GLY A 146 33.59 -12.34 4.87
N LEU A 147 32.41 -11.77 5.14
CA LEU A 147 31.28 -12.46 5.74
C LEU A 147 30.66 -13.38 4.67
N VAL A 148 30.78 -14.70 4.85
CA VAL A 148 30.12 -15.70 4.01
C VAL A 148 28.78 -16.03 4.66
N VAL A 149 27.68 -15.48 4.14
CA VAL A 149 26.33 -15.95 4.45
C VAL A 149 26.05 -17.18 3.59
N ARG A 150 26.09 -18.36 4.20
CA ARG A 150 25.56 -19.60 3.61
C ARG A 150 24.14 -19.80 4.13
N GLU A 151 23.17 -19.17 3.47
CA GLU A 151 21.81 -19.70 3.49
C GLU A 151 21.60 -20.48 2.20
N SER A 152 21.36 -21.77 2.35
CA SER A 152 21.05 -22.68 1.26
C SER A 152 19.64 -22.39 0.75
N PHE A 153 19.51 -21.43 -0.17
CA PHE A 153 18.31 -21.26 -0.98
C PHE A 153 18.12 -22.53 -1.82
N GLN A 154 17.19 -23.39 -1.43
CA GLN A 154 16.75 -24.47 -2.29
C GLN A 154 15.93 -23.86 -3.42
N ASN A 155 16.36 -24.05 -4.67
CA ASN A 155 15.58 -23.62 -5.81
C ASN A 155 14.28 -24.44 -5.85
N PRO A 156 13.09 -23.83 -5.69
CA PRO A 156 11.82 -24.56 -5.62
C PRO A 156 11.49 -25.31 -6.93
N LEU A 157 12.09 -24.89 -8.04
CA LEU A 157 11.97 -25.52 -9.35
C LEU A 157 12.99 -26.63 -9.56
N ALA A 158 13.91 -26.88 -8.62
CA ALA A 158 14.84 -27.98 -8.70
C ALA A 158 14.17 -29.30 -8.27
N GLY A 159 14.50 -30.38 -8.98
CA GLY A 159 14.21 -31.75 -8.60
C GLY A 159 15.14 -32.22 -7.47
N PRO A 160 14.93 -33.45 -6.97
CA PRO A 160 15.77 -34.06 -5.92
C PRO A 160 17.26 -34.16 -6.29
N ASP A 161 17.58 -34.10 -7.59
CA ASP A 161 18.93 -34.13 -8.16
C ASP A 161 19.56 -32.73 -8.33
N GLY A 162 18.88 -31.67 -7.89
CA GLY A 162 19.32 -30.28 -8.02
C GLY A 162 19.18 -29.69 -9.42
N LYS A 163 18.67 -30.46 -10.41
CA LYS A 163 18.40 -29.95 -11.76
C LYS A 163 17.01 -29.34 -11.84
N ILE A 164 16.79 -28.43 -12.79
CA ILE A 164 15.47 -27.86 -13.04
C ILE A 164 14.50 -28.96 -13.45
N ASP A 165 13.42 -29.10 -12.70
CA ASP A 165 12.30 -29.99 -13.00
C ASP A 165 11.32 -29.26 -13.94
N GLN A 166 11.32 -29.67 -15.21
CA GLN A 166 10.48 -29.05 -16.23
C GLN A 166 8.98 -29.13 -15.90
N LYS A 167 8.52 -30.17 -15.19
CA LYS A 167 7.10 -30.26 -14.78
C LYS A 167 6.74 -29.19 -13.76
N LYS A 168 7.65 -28.89 -12.84
CA LYS A 168 7.47 -27.77 -11.88
C LYS A 168 7.48 -26.43 -12.60
N VAL A 169 8.32 -26.26 -13.61
CA VAL A 169 8.35 -25.05 -14.46
C VAL A 169 7.02 -24.87 -15.20
N ASP A 170 6.52 -25.91 -15.86
CA ASP A 170 5.28 -25.85 -16.63
C ASP A 170 4.07 -25.58 -15.72
N ALA A 171 4.01 -26.21 -14.54
CA ALA A 171 2.98 -25.95 -13.53
C ALA A 171 3.03 -24.50 -13.01
N ALA A 172 4.23 -23.98 -12.74
CA ALA A 172 4.42 -22.59 -12.30
C ALA A 172 4.04 -21.58 -13.40
N LEU A 173 4.31 -21.89 -14.67
CA LEU A 173 3.89 -21.08 -15.82
C LEU A 173 2.37 -21.09 -16.00
N ALA A 174 1.72 -22.25 -15.89
CA ALA A 174 0.26 -22.37 -15.96
C ALA A 174 -0.42 -21.57 -14.84
N THR A 175 0.08 -21.70 -13.61
CA THR A 175 -0.41 -20.94 -12.44
C THR A 175 -0.21 -19.44 -12.65
N GLY A 176 0.97 -19.02 -13.12
CA GLY A 176 1.25 -17.61 -13.41
C GLY A 176 0.35 -17.02 -14.49
N LEU A 177 0.05 -17.79 -15.54
CA LEU A 177 -0.85 -17.36 -16.61
C LEU A 177 -2.30 -17.25 -16.12
N ASP A 178 -2.76 -18.18 -15.28
CA ASP A 178 -4.09 -18.14 -14.66
C ASP A 178 -4.24 -16.93 -13.72
N ILE A 179 -3.24 -16.67 -12.86
CA ILE A 179 -3.21 -15.48 -12.01
C ILE A 179 -3.27 -14.21 -12.86
N ALA A 180 -2.40 -14.09 -13.88
CA ALA A 180 -2.36 -12.90 -14.73
C ALA A 180 -3.69 -12.66 -15.45
N LYS A 181 -4.32 -13.74 -15.94
CA LYS A 181 -5.65 -13.71 -16.55
C LYS A 181 -6.70 -13.20 -15.56
N ASN A 182 -6.75 -13.75 -14.34
CA ASN A 182 -7.76 -13.38 -13.34
C ASN A 182 -7.55 -11.96 -12.79
N VAL A 183 -6.30 -11.52 -12.60
CA VAL A 183 -5.98 -10.12 -12.28
C VAL A 183 -6.48 -9.20 -13.39
N LEU A 184 -6.20 -9.53 -14.66
CA LEU A 184 -6.65 -8.75 -15.80
C LEU A 184 -8.18 -8.68 -15.87
N PHE A 185 -8.88 -9.78 -15.63
CA PHE A 185 -10.35 -9.78 -15.59
C PHE A 185 -10.89 -8.94 -14.44
N ALA A 186 -10.33 -9.07 -13.24
CA ALA A 186 -10.76 -8.28 -12.10
C ALA A 186 -10.53 -6.77 -12.31
N LEU A 187 -9.50 -6.39 -13.07
CA LEU A 187 -9.25 -4.99 -13.42
C LEU A 187 -10.31 -4.38 -14.36
N PHE A 188 -11.04 -5.19 -15.13
CA PHE A 188 -12.19 -4.68 -15.89
C PHE A 188 -13.37 -4.31 -14.99
N ASP A 189 -13.41 -4.86 -13.78
CA ASP A 189 -14.54 -4.75 -12.87
C ASP A 189 -14.39 -3.63 -11.84
N ILE A 190 -13.23 -2.96 -11.77
CA ILE A 190 -12.92 -1.93 -10.75
C ILE A 190 -13.79 -0.68 -10.84
N PHE A 191 -14.41 -0.44 -12.01
CA PHE A 191 -15.35 0.67 -12.23
C PHE A 191 -16.83 0.24 -12.12
N LYS A 192 -17.12 -1.04 -11.88
CA LYS A 192 -18.49 -1.48 -11.64
C LYS A 192 -18.98 -0.86 -10.33
N GLU A 193 -20.26 -0.55 -10.27
CA GLU A 193 -20.86 -0.10 -9.01
C GLU A 193 -20.78 -1.22 -7.98
N PRO A 194 -20.37 -0.91 -6.73
CA PRO A 194 -20.39 -1.90 -5.67
C PRO A 194 -21.84 -2.39 -5.49
N PRO A 195 -22.05 -3.71 -5.31
CA PRO A 195 -23.38 -4.23 -5.09
C PRO A 195 -24.05 -3.50 -3.92
N GLN A 196 -25.28 -3.03 -4.13
CA GLN A 196 -26.10 -2.54 -3.03
C GLN A 196 -26.53 -3.76 -2.21
N GLU A 197 -26.12 -3.81 -0.95
CA GLU A 197 -26.58 -4.82 0.01
C GLU A 197 -27.45 -4.12 1.04
N ALA A 198 -28.55 -4.78 1.42
CA ALA A 198 -29.35 -4.34 2.55
C ALA A 198 -28.48 -4.27 3.81
N THR A 199 -28.65 -3.21 4.58
CA THR A 199 -28.00 -3.02 5.89
C THR A 199 -29.06 -3.20 6.97
N GLY A 200 -28.75 -3.91 8.06
CA GLY A 200 -29.70 -4.15 9.16
C GLY A 200 -30.21 -5.59 9.21
N LYS A 201 -31.46 -5.79 9.65
CA LYS A 201 -32.02 -7.13 9.96
C LYS A 201 -32.05 -8.08 8.76
N ASP A 202 -32.23 -7.54 7.55
CA ASP A 202 -32.29 -8.31 6.32
C ASP A 202 -30.95 -8.37 5.57
N ALA A 203 -29.85 -7.96 6.22
CA ALA A 203 -28.53 -7.99 5.60
C ALA A 203 -28.15 -9.43 5.22
N PRO A 204 -27.81 -9.73 3.95
CA PRO A 204 -27.47 -11.09 3.52
C PRO A 204 -26.33 -11.71 4.34
N GLY A 205 -25.36 -10.89 4.75
CA GLY A 205 -24.26 -11.33 5.61
C GLY A 205 -24.72 -11.75 7.01
N LEU A 206 -25.73 -11.08 7.57
CA LEU A 206 -26.32 -11.45 8.86
C LEU A 206 -27.11 -12.77 8.75
N LEU A 207 -27.90 -12.93 7.68
CA LEU A 207 -28.64 -14.16 7.41
C LEU A 207 -27.72 -15.37 7.19
N ALA A 208 -26.55 -15.16 6.59
CA ALA A 208 -25.55 -16.20 6.36
C ALA A 208 -24.94 -16.78 7.64
N LEU A 209 -25.01 -16.07 8.79
CA LEU A 209 -24.53 -16.56 10.09
C LEU A 209 -25.46 -17.64 10.70
N GLY A 210 -26.66 -17.83 10.15
CA GLY A 210 -27.62 -18.84 10.59
C GLY A 210 -28.22 -18.58 11.97
N ASN A 211 -28.78 -19.61 12.60
CA ASN A 211 -29.60 -19.50 13.81
C ASN A 211 -28.87 -18.94 15.05
N GLY A 212 -27.53 -18.98 15.07
CA GLY A 212 -26.74 -18.40 16.16
C GLY A 212 -26.51 -16.89 16.01
N GLY A 213 -26.75 -16.32 14.82
CA GLY A 213 -26.49 -14.93 14.51
C GLY A 213 -25.06 -14.49 14.85
N VAL A 214 -24.91 -13.21 15.17
CA VAL A 214 -23.61 -12.60 15.51
C VAL A 214 -23.01 -13.20 16.78
N LEU A 215 -23.81 -13.35 17.85
CA LEU A 215 -23.31 -13.87 19.13
C LEU A 215 -22.87 -15.33 19.03
N GLY A 216 -23.60 -16.14 18.27
CA GLY A 216 -23.22 -17.53 18.01
C GLY A 216 -21.93 -17.64 17.20
N ALA A 217 -21.75 -16.78 16.20
CA ALA A 217 -20.53 -16.74 15.39
C ALA A 217 -19.30 -16.32 16.23
N LEU A 218 -19.43 -15.30 17.08
CA LEU A 218 -18.33 -14.77 17.89
C LEU A 218 -17.97 -15.64 19.12
N LYS A 219 -18.75 -16.68 19.41
CA LYS A 219 -18.54 -17.51 20.58
C LYS A 219 -17.20 -18.24 20.50
N GLY A 220 -16.35 -18.05 21.51
CA GLY A 220 -15.00 -18.61 21.57
C GLY A 220 -13.95 -17.80 20.82
N CYS A 221 -14.32 -16.69 20.16
CA CYS A 221 -13.34 -15.74 19.64
C CYS A 221 -12.81 -14.92 20.81
N GLU A 222 -11.49 -14.93 21.01
CA GLU A 222 -10.84 -14.17 22.08
C GLU A 222 -10.33 -12.82 21.55
N VAL A 223 -10.60 -11.75 22.30
CA VAL A 223 -10.06 -10.40 22.06
C VAL A 223 -9.42 -9.86 23.33
N GLN A 224 -8.45 -8.96 23.17
CA GLN A 224 -7.69 -8.41 24.28
C GLN A 224 -7.94 -6.92 24.44
N SER A 225 -8.33 -6.49 25.63
CA SER A 225 -8.53 -5.07 25.96
C SER A 225 -7.24 -4.28 25.75
N VAL A 226 -7.29 -3.19 24.99
CA VAL A 226 -6.13 -2.32 24.76
C VAL A 226 -5.69 -1.59 26.04
N LEU A 227 -6.62 -1.40 26.99
CA LEU A 227 -6.36 -0.67 28.24
C LEU A 227 -5.47 -1.48 29.21
N ASP A 228 -5.79 -2.76 29.40
CA ASP A 228 -5.23 -3.60 30.47
C ASP A 228 -4.76 -4.99 30.01
N ALA A 229 -4.82 -5.27 28.70
CA ALA A 229 -4.49 -6.57 28.10
C ALA A 229 -5.35 -7.75 28.59
N SER A 230 -6.47 -7.49 29.26
CA SER A 230 -7.39 -8.56 29.69
C SER A 230 -8.05 -9.23 28.49
N ALA A 231 -8.01 -10.57 28.47
CA ALA A 231 -8.71 -11.38 27.47
C ALA A 231 -10.22 -11.42 27.76
N LYS A 232 -11.02 -11.31 26.70
CA LYS A 232 -12.49 -11.40 26.73
C LYS A 232 -12.99 -12.22 25.56
N ASP A 233 -14.08 -12.94 25.77
CA ASP A 233 -14.83 -13.58 24.71
C ASP A 233 -15.63 -12.52 23.93
N ALA A 234 -15.52 -12.53 22.60
CA ALA A 234 -16.12 -11.53 21.72
C ALA A 234 -17.66 -11.60 21.73
N ALA A 235 -18.26 -12.78 21.91
CA ALA A 235 -19.71 -12.88 22.06
C ALA A 235 -20.17 -12.26 23.38
N ALA A 236 -19.43 -12.48 24.48
CA ALA A 236 -19.71 -11.82 25.76
C ALA A 236 -19.52 -10.29 25.67
N LEU A 237 -18.54 -9.82 24.91
CA LEU A 237 -18.35 -8.40 24.60
C LEU A 237 -19.54 -7.81 23.83
N CYS A 238 -20.15 -8.57 22.92
CA CYS A 238 -21.32 -8.14 22.16
C CYS A 238 -22.65 -8.36 22.89
N ALA A 239 -22.68 -9.13 23.97
CA ALA A 239 -23.89 -9.37 24.75
C ALA A 239 -24.24 -8.11 25.57
N SER A 240 -25.16 -7.29 25.07
CA SER A 240 -25.76 -6.18 25.81
C SER A 240 -27.21 -6.52 26.13
N LYS A 241 -27.60 -6.53 27.41
CA LYS A 241 -29.00 -6.72 27.82
C LYS A 241 -29.78 -5.40 27.85
N ASP A 242 -29.08 -4.29 28.05
CA ASP A 242 -29.68 -2.97 28.25
C ASP A 242 -28.90 -1.91 27.47
N GLY A 243 -29.58 -1.17 26.58
CA GLY A 243 -29.00 -0.03 25.86
C GLY A 243 -28.33 -0.38 24.53
N GLY A 244 -28.03 0.67 23.77
CA GLY A 244 -27.40 0.54 22.45
C GLY A 244 -25.93 0.16 22.55
N LEU A 245 -25.49 -0.71 21.65
CA LEU A 245 -24.09 -1.07 21.49
C LEU A 245 -23.68 -0.91 20.03
N ALA A 246 -22.64 -0.12 19.77
CA ALA A 246 -22.01 -0.02 18.47
C ALA A 246 -20.66 -0.75 18.48
N VAL A 247 -20.48 -1.75 17.62
CA VAL A 247 -19.22 -2.47 17.45
C VAL A 247 -18.71 -2.29 16.03
N PHE A 248 -17.53 -1.69 15.90
CA PHE A 248 -16.84 -1.56 14.62
C PHE A 248 -15.63 -2.49 14.61
N PHE A 249 -15.63 -3.42 13.65
CA PHE A 249 -14.52 -4.33 13.41
C PHE A 249 -13.61 -3.68 12.38
N LEU A 250 -12.42 -3.25 12.80
CA LEU A 250 -11.46 -2.56 11.96
C LEU A 250 -10.60 -3.58 11.19
N THR A 251 -10.19 -3.28 9.96
CA THR A 251 -9.29 -4.10 9.12
C THR A 251 -8.06 -4.55 9.91
N HIS A 252 -7.18 -3.62 10.27
CA HIS A 252 -6.08 -3.76 11.23
C HIS A 252 -5.66 -2.35 11.68
N PHE A 253 -4.92 -2.22 12.79
CA PHE A 253 -4.60 -0.90 13.35
C PHE A 253 -3.76 -0.01 12.42
N GLY A 254 -2.99 -0.59 11.50
CA GLY A 254 -2.27 0.12 10.44
C GLY A 254 -3.04 0.42 9.13
N ASP A 255 -4.36 0.22 9.07
CA ASP A 255 -5.12 0.41 7.81
C ASP A 255 -5.77 1.81 7.69
N PHE A 256 -5.98 2.27 6.46
CA PHE A 256 -6.65 3.55 6.16
C PHE A 256 -8.10 3.59 6.66
N ASN A 257 -8.85 2.49 6.50
CA ASN A 257 -10.25 2.45 6.95
C ASN A 257 -10.31 2.61 8.47
N SER A 258 -9.43 1.88 9.17
CA SER A 258 -9.35 1.91 10.62
C SER A 258 -9.14 3.31 11.17
N TRP A 259 -8.23 4.08 10.57
CA TRP A 259 -7.93 5.45 10.99
C TRP A 259 -9.10 6.40 10.73
N GLU A 260 -9.74 6.33 9.55
CA GLU A 260 -10.89 7.19 9.25
C GLU A 260 -12.13 6.86 10.10
N VAL A 261 -12.40 5.58 10.35
CA VAL A 261 -13.50 5.14 11.22
C VAL A 261 -13.27 5.62 12.65
N ALA A 262 -12.06 5.44 13.19
CA ALA A 262 -11.76 5.88 14.55
C ALA A 262 -11.76 7.41 14.71
N GLN A 263 -11.30 8.16 13.70
CA GLN A 263 -11.40 9.63 13.69
C GLN A 263 -12.87 10.08 13.67
N GLN A 264 -13.72 9.45 12.84
CA GLN A 264 -15.16 9.72 12.83
C GLN A 264 -15.83 9.42 14.18
N LEU A 265 -15.47 8.32 14.83
CA LEU A 265 -16.02 7.95 16.15
C LEU A 265 -15.54 8.89 17.25
N ARG A 266 -14.27 9.31 17.25
CA ARG A 266 -13.76 10.33 18.17
C ARG A 266 -14.59 11.60 18.10
N THR A 267 -14.85 12.09 16.88
CA THR A 267 -15.70 13.27 16.65
C THR A 267 -17.15 13.01 17.08
N ALA A 268 -17.72 11.86 16.73
CA ALA A 268 -19.10 11.51 17.08
C ALA A 268 -19.35 11.45 18.59
N ILE A 269 -18.40 10.88 19.34
CA ILE A 269 -18.44 10.84 20.80
C ILE A 269 -18.40 12.25 21.39
N ARG A 270 -17.49 13.10 20.89
CA ARG A 270 -17.37 14.49 21.35
C ARG A 270 -18.64 15.30 21.08
N GLU A 271 -19.28 15.07 19.94
CA GLU A 271 -20.55 15.70 19.57
C GLU A 271 -21.77 15.08 20.28
N GLY A 272 -21.57 14.05 21.10
CA GLY A 272 -22.65 13.37 21.83
C GLY A 272 -23.56 12.51 20.95
N ARG A 273 -23.16 12.21 19.71
CA ARG A 273 -23.97 11.44 18.74
C ARG A 273 -24.18 9.98 19.13
N THR A 274 -23.37 9.48 20.06
CA THR A 274 -23.49 8.11 20.60
C THR A 274 -24.45 8.03 21.78
N GLY A 275 -24.85 9.17 22.37
CA GLY A 275 -25.69 9.21 23.56
C GLY A 275 -25.06 8.40 24.71
N SER A 276 -25.87 7.55 25.35
CA SER A 276 -25.41 6.60 26.38
C SER A 276 -25.01 5.24 25.83
N ALA A 277 -24.96 5.06 24.50
CA ALA A 277 -24.59 3.80 23.90
C ALA A 277 -23.11 3.48 24.15
N ARG A 278 -22.83 2.20 24.35
CA ARG A 278 -21.46 1.70 24.41
C ARG A 278 -20.89 1.64 23.01
N VAL A 279 -19.67 2.13 22.82
CA VAL A 279 -18.98 2.10 21.52
C VAL A 279 -17.69 1.31 21.66
N VAL A 280 -17.53 0.33 20.77
CA VAL A 280 -16.45 -0.65 20.81
C VAL A 280 -15.76 -0.72 19.45
N LEU A 281 -14.43 -0.67 19.47
CA LEU A 281 -13.56 -1.00 18.34
C LEU A 281 -12.92 -2.36 18.56
N VAL A 282 -12.97 -3.24 17.56
CA VAL A 282 -12.20 -4.49 17.52
C VAL A 282 -11.28 -4.44 16.32
N GLY A 283 -9.98 -4.25 16.53
CA GLY A 283 -9.00 -4.14 15.45
C GLY A 283 -8.07 -5.34 15.39
N ILE A 284 -7.71 -5.78 14.18
CA ILE A 284 -6.69 -6.82 14.02
C ILE A 284 -5.31 -6.26 14.38
N GLY A 285 -4.61 -6.96 15.27
CA GLY A 285 -3.28 -6.61 15.72
C GLY A 285 -3.05 -6.98 17.19
N SER A 286 -1.89 -6.59 17.73
CA SER A 286 -1.56 -6.78 19.14
C SER A 286 -2.15 -5.66 20.01
N VAL A 287 -2.19 -5.89 21.33
CA VAL A 287 -2.52 -4.84 22.31
C VAL A 287 -1.62 -3.62 22.15
N ASP A 288 -0.33 -3.80 21.91
CA ASP A 288 0.62 -2.70 21.73
C ASP A 288 0.34 -1.88 20.47
N SER A 289 -0.01 -2.55 19.36
CA SER A 289 -0.45 -1.86 18.14
C SER A 289 -1.74 -1.05 18.36
N GLY A 290 -2.68 -1.60 19.16
CA GLY A 290 -3.91 -0.91 19.55
C GLY A 290 -3.66 0.30 20.47
N LYS A 291 -2.69 0.21 21.39
CA LYS A 291 -2.28 1.33 22.25
C LYS A 291 -1.67 2.45 21.43
N LEU A 292 -0.74 2.11 20.53
CA LEU A 292 -0.14 3.08 19.63
C LEU A 292 -1.20 3.72 18.72
N PHE A 293 -2.10 2.94 18.16
CA PHE A 293 -3.22 3.45 17.38
C PHE A 293 -4.08 4.47 18.16
N ALA A 294 -4.48 4.11 19.39
CA ALA A 294 -5.26 4.98 20.25
C ALA A 294 -4.52 6.28 20.61
N GLU A 295 -3.21 6.18 20.90
CA GLU A 295 -2.35 7.33 21.18
C GLU A 295 -2.20 8.23 19.94
N GLN A 296 -1.88 7.66 18.77
CA GLN A 296 -1.67 8.40 17.52
C GLN A 296 -2.91 9.19 17.11
N LEU A 297 -4.10 8.68 17.43
CA LEU A 297 -5.41 9.28 17.13
C LEU A 297 -6.08 9.98 18.31
N GLU A 298 -5.46 10.03 19.51
CA GLU A 298 -6.04 10.67 20.71
C GLU A 298 -7.48 10.20 20.99
N LEU A 299 -7.69 8.88 20.96
CA LEU A 299 -9.00 8.29 21.17
C LEU A 299 -9.44 8.40 22.64
N PRO A 300 -10.72 8.72 22.92
CA PRO A 300 -11.23 8.92 24.28
C PRO A 300 -11.51 7.56 24.94
N LEU A 301 -10.50 6.97 25.58
CA LEU A 301 -10.60 5.61 26.17
C LEU A 301 -11.59 5.49 27.34
N ASP A 302 -12.11 6.61 27.84
CA ASP A 302 -13.18 6.70 28.83
C ASP A 302 -14.58 6.48 28.22
N ALA A 303 -14.74 6.73 26.92
CA ALA A 303 -16.01 6.61 26.19
C ALA A 303 -15.95 5.64 24.99
N LEU A 304 -14.75 5.23 24.57
CA LEU A 304 -14.50 4.33 23.45
C LEU A 304 -13.66 3.13 23.90
N GLU A 305 -14.27 1.96 23.93
CA GLU A 305 -13.54 0.73 24.23
C GLU A 305 -12.80 0.21 22.99
N ILE A 306 -11.57 -0.25 23.16
CA ILE A 306 -10.76 -0.77 22.06
C ILE A 306 -10.21 -2.14 22.45
N TYR A 307 -10.40 -3.10 21.56
CA TYR A 307 -9.92 -4.47 21.70
C TYR A 307 -9.06 -4.85 20.50
N ALA A 308 -8.01 -5.60 20.78
CA ALA A 308 -7.13 -6.21 19.81
C ALA A 308 -7.56 -7.65 19.54
N ASP A 309 -7.67 -8.04 18.26
CA ASP A 309 -7.81 -9.43 17.81
C ASP A 309 -6.53 -9.82 17.06
N PRO A 310 -5.54 -10.45 17.72
CA PRO A 310 -4.28 -10.81 17.08
C PRO A 310 -4.41 -11.82 15.95
N SER A 311 -5.52 -12.58 15.91
CA SER A 311 -5.74 -13.68 14.98
C SER A 311 -6.66 -13.34 13.82
N GLY A 312 -7.45 -12.26 13.94
CA GLY A 312 -8.56 -11.97 13.03
C GLY A 312 -9.70 -12.98 13.11
N ALA A 313 -9.81 -13.73 14.21
CA ALA A 313 -10.83 -14.76 14.39
C ALA A 313 -12.25 -14.19 14.33
N CYS A 314 -12.47 -12.99 14.88
CA CYS A 314 -13.77 -12.33 14.83
C CYS A 314 -14.19 -12.06 13.38
N HIS A 315 -13.28 -11.54 12.57
CA HIS A 315 -13.53 -11.18 11.17
C HIS A 315 -13.83 -12.41 10.31
N GLN A 316 -13.12 -13.51 10.56
CA GLN A 316 -13.38 -14.79 9.90
C GLN A 316 -14.74 -15.37 10.31
N ALA A 317 -15.04 -15.37 11.61
CA ALA A 317 -16.30 -15.89 12.14
C ALA A 317 -17.52 -15.11 11.62
N LEU A 318 -17.39 -13.80 11.44
CA LEU A 318 -18.44 -12.92 10.90
C LEU A 318 -18.53 -12.94 9.36
N GLY A 319 -17.64 -13.68 8.69
CA GLY A 319 -17.65 -13.78 7.23
C GLY A 319 -17.35 -12.45 6.53
N PHE A 320 -16.49 -11.61 7.12
CA PHE A 320 -16.01 -10.40 6.46
C PHE A 320 -15.04 -10.71 5.32
N SER A 321 -14.96 -9.79 4.35
CA SER A 321 -14.21 -10.01 3.11
C SER A 321 -12.72 -10.27 3.36
N THR A 322 -12.17 -11.29 2.72
CA THR A 322 -10.74 -11.65 2.78
C THR A 322 -9.91 -10.91 1.71
N GLY A 323 -10.47 -9.83 1.15
CA GLY A 323 -9.80 -8.94 0.19
C GLY A 323 -9.59 -9.52 -1.21
N ALA A 324 -8.61 -8.98 -1.93
CA ALA A 324 -8.36 -9.33 -3.34
C ALA A 324 -7.91 -10.79 -3.52
N LEU A 325 -8.55 -11.47 -4.48
CA LEU A 325 -8.10 -12.76 -5.02
C LEU A 325 -7.75 -13.82 -3.96
N PRO A 326 -8.66 -14.13 -3.01
CA PRO A 326 -8.38 -15.06 -1.93
C PRO A 326 -8.05 -16.48 -2.40
N GLN A 327 -8.50 -16.88 -3.60
CA GLN A 327 -8.15 -18.16 -4.21
C GLN A 327 -6.66 -18.32 -4.51
N TYR A 328 -5.88 -17.23 -4.50
CA TYR A 328 -4.44 -17.24 -4.73
C TYR A 328 -3.64 -16.88 -3.49
N LYS A 329 -4.22 -17.03 -2.28
CA LYS A 329 -3.54 -16.77 -1.00
C LYS A 329 -2.13 -17.38 -0.95
N GLU A 330 -2.01 -18.66 -1.28
CA GLU A 330 -0.73 -19.40 -1.26
C GLU A 330 0.27 -18.99 -2.36
N SER A 331 -0.18 -18.24 -3.37
CA SER A 331 0.60 -17.93 -4.59
C SER A 331 0.89 -16.44 -4.79
N LEU A 332 0.20 -15.55 -4.07
CA LEU A 332 0.35 -14.11 -4.18
C LEU A 332 0.70 -13.50 -2.83
N ASN A 333 1.76 -12.69 -2.83
CA ASN A 333 2.15 -11.92 -1.66
C ASN A 333 1.00 -11.01 -1.17
N PRO A 334 0.68 -10.97 0.15
CA PRO A 334 -0.37 -10.13 0.72
C PRO A 334 -0.27 -8.65 0.37
N TYR A 335 0.92 -8.06 0.41
CA TYR A 335 1.14 -6.65 0.04
C TYR A 335 0.80 -6.39 -1.43
N PHE A 336 1.08 -7.33 -2.32
CA PHE A 336 0.67 -7.22 -3.71
C PHE A 336 -0.86 -7.29 -3.84
N ARG A 337 -1.52 -8.11 -3.03
CA ARG A 337 -2.98 -8.18 -2.98
C ARG A 337 -3.59 -6.88 -2.42
N VAL A 338 -3.00 -6.28 -1.39
CA VAL A 338 -3.36 -4.92 -0.91
C VAL A 338 -3.19 -3.89 -2.04
N PHE A 339 -2.09 -3.94 -2.79
CA PHE A 339 -1.89 -3.06 -3.95
C PHE A 339 -3.00 -3.24 -5.00
N LEU A 340 -3.41 -4.47 -5.28
CA LEU A 340 -4.55 -4.73 -6.16
C LEU A 340 -5.87 -4.15 -5.61
N MET A 341 -6.08 -4.21 -4.29
CA MET A 341 -7.24 -3.57 -3.64
C MET A 341 -7.21 -2.05 -3.77
N LEU A 342 -6.04 -1.40 -3.68
CA LEU A 342 -5.90 0.03 -3.94
C LEU A 342 -6.29 0.40 -5.39
N LEU A 343 -6.10 -0.53 -6.33
CA LEU A 343 -6.59 -0.42 -7.71
C LEU A 343 -8.07 -0.82 -7.87
N GLY A 344 -8.76 -1.22 -6.80
CA GLY A 344 -10.17 -1.61 -6.79
C GLY A 344 -10.45 -3.10 -7.01
N VAL A 345 -9.43 -3.94 -7.20
CA VAL A 345 -9.61 -5.40 -7.35
C VAL A 345 -9.97 -6.01 -6.00
N GLY A 346 -11.10 -6.73 -5.92
CA GLY A 346 -11.62 -7.23 -4.64
C GLY A 346 -11.98 -6.12 -3.64
N SER A 347 -12.12 -4.89 -4.15
CA SER A 347 -12.33 -3.66 -3.39
C SER A 347 -13.22 -2.69 -4.18
N PRO A 348 -14.45 -3.10 -4.55
CA PRO A 348 -15.31 -2.33 -5.43
C PRO A 348 -15.66 -0.95 -4.84
N GLY A 349 -15.50 0.09 -5.65
CA GLY A 349 -15.79 1.48 -5.26
C GLY A 349 -14.59 2.27 -4.74
N THR A 350 -13.45 1.63 -4.42
CA THR A 350 -12.25 2.30 -3.89
C THR A 350 -11.79 3.47 -4.74
N ILE A 351 -11.64 3.31 -6.06
CA ILE A 351 -11.19 4.40 -6.95
C ILE A 351 -12.15 5.59 -6.90
N ARG A 352 -13.47 5.33 -6.86
CA ARG A 352 -14.48 6.39 -6.77
C ARG A 352 -14.35 7.14 -5.45
N THR A 353 -14.15 6.45 -4.33
CA THR A 353 -13.99 7.09 -3.02
C THR A 353 -12.67 7.86 -2.90
N VAL A 354 -11.58 7.35 -3.51
CA VAL A 354 -10.31 8.08 -3.60
C VAL A 354 -10.52 9.39 -4.35
N LEU A 355 -11.07 9.33 -5.57
CA LEU A 355 -11.37 10.51 -6.39
C LEU A 355 -12.31 11.49 -5.68
N GLY A 356 -13.33 10.98 -4.98
CA GLY A 356 -14.24 11.80 -4.17
C GLY A 356 -13.52 12.66 -3.13
N GLY A 357 -12.43 12.15 -2.53
CA GLY A 357 -11.62 12.94 -1.60
C GLY A 357 -10.82 14.08 -2.24
N TYR A 358 -10.53 14.01 -3.54
CA TYR A 358 -9.89 15.09 -4.30
C TYR A 358 -10.89 16.13 -4.77
N PHE A 359 -12.08 15.72 -5.21
CA PHE A 359 -13.12 16.63 -5.70
C PHE A 359 -13.91 17.29 -4.57
N GLY A 360 -14.05 16.64 -3.42
CA GLY A 360 -14.92 17.08 -2.34
C GLY A 360 -16.41 16.90 -2.65
N ASN A 361 -17.25 17.32 -1.71
CA ASN A 361 -18.69 17.39 -1.83
C ASN A 361 -19.24 18.51 -0.93
N THR A 362 -19.53 19.66 -1.51
CA THR A 362 -20.01 20.85 -0.78
C THR A 362 -21.47 20.72 -0.30
N ALA A 363 -22.19 19.68 -0.74
CA ALA A 363 -23.55 19.42 -0.29
C ALA A 363 -23.63 18.61 1.02
N LEU A 364 -22.50 18.08 1.51
CA LEU A 364 -22.46 17.35 2.78
C LEU A 364 -22.75 18.29 3.95
N ALA A 365 -23.49 17.77 4.93
CA ALA A 365 -23.76 18.51 6.15
C ALA A 365 -22.49 18.62 7.01
N LEU A 366 -22.45 19.62 7.90
CA LEU A 366 -21.31 19.84 8.80
C LEU A 366 -21.03 18.62 9.69
N GLU A 367 -22.07 17.90 10.12
CA GLU A 367 -21.96 16.67 10.91
C GLU A 367 -21.27 15.51 10.16
N GLU A 368 -21.29 15.54 8.83
CA GLU A 368 -20.61 14.54 7.98
C GLU A 368 -19.15 14.91 7.70
N THR A 369 -18.77 16.17 7.93
CA THR A 369 -17.46 16.71 7.56
C THR A 369 -16.63 17.22 8.75
N SER A 370 -17.23 17.43 9.93
CA SER A 370 -16.56 17.95 11.13
C SER A 370 -15.35 17.12 11.55
N TRP A 371 -15.42 15.79 11.36
CA TRP A 371 -14.32 14.88 11.66
C TRP A 371 -13.09 15.10 10.76
N VAL A 372 -13.27 15.58 9.52
CA VAL A 372 -12.17 15.88 8.59
C VAL A 372 -11.38 17.06 9.12
N ASP A 373 -12.08 18.13 9.53
CA ASP A 373 -11.45 19.31 10.12
C ASP A 373 -10.74 18.96 11.43
N GLU A 374 -11.38 18.12 12.26
CA GLU A 374 -10.80 17.68 13.53
C GLU A 374 -9.55 16.82 13.31
N ALA A 375 -9.60 15.88 12.35
CA ALA A 375 -8.45 15.05 11.99
C ALA A 375 -7.27 15.90 11.51
N LEU A 376 -7.51 16.82 10.58
CA LEU A 376 -6.47 17.73 10.08
C LEU A 376 -5.83 18.52 11.22
N LYS A 377 -6.64 19.14 12.09
CA LYS A 377 -6.17 19.94 13.22
C LYS A 377 -5.36 19.12 14.21
N GLN A 378 -5.85 17.94 14.56
CA GLN A 378 -5.16 17.05 15.47
C GLN A 378 -3.81 16.61 14.90
N GLY A 379 -3.75 16.27 13.61
CA GLY A 379 -2.48 15.97 12.96
C GLY A 379 -1.53 17.17 12.92
N ALA A 380 -2.04 18.37 12.64
CA ALA A 380 -1.26 19.61 12.62
C ALA A 380 -0.64 19.92 14.00
N GLN A 381 -1.41 19.76 15.08
CA GLN A 381 -0.94 19.93 16.46
C GLN A 381 0.16 18.93 16.83
N LYS A 382 0.14 17.72 16.24
CA LYS A 382 1.22 16.73 16.32
C LYS A 382 2.39 16.99 15.36
N GLY A 383 2.40 18.13 14.66
CA GLY A 383 3.44 18.49 13.70
C GLY A 383 3.37 17.73 12.37
N ARG A 384 2.26 17.03 12.08
CA ARG A 384 2.06 16.36 10.79
C ARG A 384 1.59 17.37 9.75
N PHE A 385 2.07 17.21 8.51
CA PHE A 385 1.60 18.03 7.39
C PHE A 385 0.10 17.83 7.14
N PRO A 386 -0.69 18.89 6.87
CA PRO A 386 -0.31 20.30 6.94
C PRO A 386 -0.27 20.80 8.38
N THR A 387 0.69 21.68 8.70
CA THR A 387 0.85 22.23 10.06
C THR A 387 -0.15 23.36 10.37
N SER A 388 -1.05 23.65 9.45
CA SER A 388 -2.05 24.69 9.58
C SER A 388 -3.35 24.29 8.90
N VAL A 389 -4.46 24.50 9.61
CA VAL A 389 -5.76 23.98 9.21
C VAL A 389 -6.82 25.07 9.43
N PRO A 390 -7.64 25.37 8.43
CA PRO A 390 -8.31 26.66 8.33
C PRO A 390 -9.71 26.77 8.94
N ARG A 391 -10.35 25.68 9.36
CA ARG A 391 -11.75 25.74 9.80
C ARG A 391 -11.90 25.55 11.30
N ARG A 392 -12.64 26.46 11.92
CA ARG A 392 -13.08 26.34 13.32
C ARG A 392 -13.94 25.10 13.48
N LEU A 393 -13.76 24.38 14.60
CA LEU A 393 -14.61 23.24 14.94
C LEU A 393 -15.88 23.73 15.66
N PRO A 394 -17.03 23.03 15.52
CA PRO A 394 -18.30 23.48 16.12
C PRO A 394 -18.25 23.75 17.63
N TRP A 395 -17.35 23.07 18.35
CA TRP A 395 -17.17 23.16 19.80
C TRP A 395 -16.06 24.12 20.25
N GLU A 396 -15.40 24.83 19.34
CA GLU A 396 -14.40 25.85 19.71
C GLU A 396 -15.09 27.18 20.03
N GLU A 397 -14.65 27.86 21.09
CA GLU A 397 -15.17 29.18 21.47
C GLU A 397 -15.03 30.20 20.33
N LYS A 398 -16.08 31.01 20.15
CA LYS A 398 -16.05 32.15 19.21
C LYS A 398 -15.05 33.19 19.72
N PRO A 399 -14.31 33.86 18.83
CA PRO A 399 -13.34 34.84 19.26
C PRO A 399 -14.08 36.07 19.79
N ALA A 400 -13.61 36.62 20.90
CA ALA A 400 -14.27 37.72 21.61
C ALA A 400 -14.35 39.03 20.79
N ASP A 401 -13.55 39.14 19.73
CA ASP A 401 -13.43 40.31 18.86
C ASP A 401 -14.44 40.34 17.69
N GLY A 402 -15.28 39.32 17.53
CA GLY A 402 -16.22 39.22 16.41
C GLY A 402 -15.53 38.94 15.06
N GLY A 403 -14.29 38.44 15.08
CA GLY A 403 -13.61 37.94 13.89
C GLY A 403 -14.43 36.86 13.16
N PRO A 404 -14.11 36.57 11.88
CA PRO A 404 -14.88 35.64 11.06
C PRO A 404 -15.06 34.27 11.74
N GLU A 405 -16.19 33.60 11.49
CA GLU A 405 -16.46 32.24 12.00
C GLU A 405 -15.44 31.19 11.48
N TRP A 406 -14.61 31.58 10.51
CA TRP A 406 -13.57 30.80 9.82
C TRP A 406 -12.20 31.45 10.00
N VAL A 407 -11.12 30.66 10.07
CA VAL A 407 -9.74 31.21 10.08
C VAL A 407 -9.36 31.61 8.66
N GLU A 408 -8.81 32.82 8.49
CA GLU A 408 -8.32 33.26 7.18
C GLU A 408 -7.20 32.34 6.70
N LEU A 409 -7.43 31.65 5.59
CA LEU A 409 -6.51 30.67 5.02
C LEU A 409 -5.14 31.25 4.63
N ALA A 410 -5.13 32.55 4.29
CA ALA A 410 -3.92 33.31 3.98
C ALA A 410 -2.98 33.44 5.19
N SER A 411 -3.51 33.57 6.41
CA SER A 411 -2.73 33.68 7.64
C SER A 411 -2.37 32.32 8.24
N ALA A 412 -3.10 31.26 7.87
CA ALA A 412 -2.76 29.89 8.20
C ALA A 412 -1.60 29.33 7.35
N GLY A 413 -1.27 29.88 6.18
CA GLY A 413 -0.17 29.36 5.34
C GLY A 413 -0.49 28.05 4.60
N SER A 414 -1.76 27.64 4.58
CA SER A 414 -2.24 26.54 3.73
C SER A 414 -2.69 27.11 2.38
N GLU A 415 -1.73 27.47 1.52
CA GLU A 415 -1.99 28.04 0.18
C GLU A 415 -2.92 27.14 -0.67
N VAL A 416 -2.91 25.82 -0.42
CA VAL A 416 -3.72 24.82 -1.15
C VAL A 416 -5.23 25.06 -1.04
N TRP A 417 -5.71 25.59 0.09
CA TRP A 417 -7.15 25.75 0.34
C TRP A 417 -7.60 27.20 0.40
N ASN A 418 -6.70 28.17 0.20
CA ASN A 418 -6.98 29.61 0.24
C ASN A 418 -7.77 30.12 -0.98
N ASN A 419 -8.37 29.21 -1.75
CA ASN A 419 -9.13 29.53 -2.95
C ASN A 419 -10.64 29.51 -2.63
N ARG A 420 -11.29 30.68 -2.63
CA ARG A 420 -12.75 30.80 -2.45
C ARG A 420 -13.56 30.01 -3.49
N GLY A 421 -12.96 29.63 -4.62
CA GLY A 421 -13.58 28.76 -5.63
C GLY A 421 -13.86 27.33 -5.16
N PHE A 422 -13.38 26.92 -3.98
CA PHE A 422 -13.62 25.61 -3.38
C PHE A 422 -14.82 25.55 -2.43
N GLY A 423 -15.51 26.68 -2.23
CA GLY A 423 -16.66 26.78 -1.32
C GLY A 423 -16.25 26.98 0.15
N GLU A 424 -17.22 27.41 0.96
CA GLU A 424 -17.04 27.72 2.39
C GLU A 424 -17.60 26.62 3.31
N THR A 425 -18.47 25.75 2.78
CA THR A 425 -19.21 24.71 3.52
C THR A 425 -19.04 23.32 2.88
N GLY A 426 -19.44 22.29 3.64
CA GLY A 426 -19.33 20.88 3.23
C GLY A 426 -17.88 20.39 3.14
N LEU A 427 -17.64 19.35 2.35
CA LEU A 427 -16.30 18.82 2.13
C LEU A 427 -15.67 19.53 0.93
N ARG A 428 -14.61 20.30 1.14
CA ARG A 428 -13.94 21.04 0.07
C ARG A 428 -12.97 20.12 -0.68
N PRO A 429 -12.66 20.43 -1.95
CA PRO A 429 -11.61 19.77 -2.70
C PRO A 429 -10.32 19.57 -1.88
N PHE A 430 -9.73 18.38 -2.01
CA PHE A 430 -8.49 17.95 -1.38
C PHE A 430 -8.47 17.79 0.14
N GLU A 431 -9.49 18.18 0.90
CA GLU A 431 -9.45 18.09 2.36
C GLU A 431 -9.33 16.64 2.84
N LEU A 432 -10.23 15.78 2.37
CA LEU A 432 -10.23 14.36 2.74
C LEU A 432 -8.99 13.64 2.18
N ALA A 433 -8.55 13.98 0.96
CA ALA A 433 -7.29 13.46 0.42
C ALA A 433 -6.08 13.87 1.28
N THR A 434 -6.13 15.04 1.90
CA THR A 434 -5.06 15.52 2.78
C THR A 434 -5.10 14.85 4.15
N VAL A 435 -6.28 14.60 4.73
CA VAL A 435 -6.41 13.74 5.92
C VAL A 435 -5.78 12.37 5.66
N ARG A 436 -6.11 11.75 4.53
CA ARG A 436 -5.53 10.46 4.13
C ARG A 436 -4.02 10.52 4.00
N LEU A 437 -3.48 11.55 3.36
CA LEU A 437 -2.03 11.74 3.23
C LEU A 437 -1.36 11.97 4.60
N GLN A 438 -1.97 12.77 5.46
CA GLN A 438 -1.48 13.06 6.81
C GLN A 438 -1.45 11.80 7.67
N ASN A 439 -2.53 11.03 7.67
CA ASN A 439 -2.64 9.73 8.34
C ASN A 439 -1.57 8.77 7.79
N MET A 440 -1.39 8.70 6.47
CA MET A 440 -0.43 7.82 5.82
C MET A 440 1.01 8.15 6.20
N MET A 441 1.46 9.38 5.96
CA MET A 441 2.88 9.74 6.07
C MET A 441 3.30 9.95 7.53
N GLY A 442 2.48 10.65 8.32
CA GLY A 442 2.84 11.03 9.69
C GLY A 442 2.35 10.06 10.77
N GLY A 443 1.60 9.03 10.37
CA GLY A 443 0.96 8.09 11.28
C GLY A 443 1.26 6.64 10.92
N ILE A 444 0.63 6.13 9.86
CA ILE A 444 0.64 4.72 9.47
C ILE A 444 2.05 4.28 9.02
N ILE A 445 2.61 4.88 7.97
CA ILE A 445 3.89 4.45 7.38
C ILE A 445 5.04 4.68 8.37
N ALA A 446 5.01 5.81 9.09
CA ALA A 446 6.03 6.13 10.09
C ALA A 446 6.09 5.11 11.24
N ASN A 447 5.00 4.39 11.49
CA ASN A 447 4.87 3.41 12.57
C ASN A 447 4.47 2.02 12.06
N TRP A 448 4.74 1.71 10.79
CA TRP A 448 4.19 0.52 10.11
C TRP A 448 4.50 -0.78 10.84
N ASP A 449 5.75 -0.97 11.26
CA ASP A 449 6.19 -2.20 11.93
C ASP A 449 5.49 -2.44 13.27
N SER A 450 5.05 -1.37 13.94
CA SER A 450 4.32 -1.43 15.21
C SER A 450 2.80 -1.53 15.02
N LEU A 451 2.27 -1.18 13.84
CA LEU A 451 0.84 -1.11 13.56
C LEU A 451 0.31 -2.26 12.71
N LYS A 452 1.16 -2.89 11.89
CA LYS A 452 0.76 -4.01 11.04
C LYS A 452 0.44 -5.27 11.86
N PRO A 453 -0.46 -6.14 11.38
CA PRO A 453 -0.68 -7.44 12.00
C PRO A 453 0.59 -8.30 11.95
N ALA A 454 0.69 -9.26 12.88
CA ALA A 454 1.80 -10.22 12.91
C ALA A 454 1.74 -11.21 11.73
N ASP A 455 0.53 -11.58 11.31
CA ASP A 455 0.28 -12.34 10.08
C ASP A 455 0.00 -11.37 8.92
N ASP A 456 0.91 -11.32 7.94
CA ASP A 456 0.79 -10.47 6.76
C ASP A 456 -0.48 -10.81 5.94
N GLU A 457 -1.03 -12.03 6.02
CA GLU A 457 -2.28 -12.39 5.34
C GLU A 457 -3.49 -11.61 5.86
N LEU A 458 -3.41 -11.08 7.08
CA LEU A 458 -4.47 -10.25 7.63
C LEU A 458 -4.45 -8.81 7.09
N LEU A 459 -3.42 -8.41 6.32
CA LEU A 459 -3.37 -7.10 5.67
C LEU A 459 -4.50 -6.87 4.65
N VAL A 460 -5.04 -7.94 4.07
CA VAL A 460 -6.14 -7.86 3.10
C VAL A 460 -7.52 -8.04 3.74
N GLN A 461 -7.57 -8.49 4.99
CA GLN A 461 -8.81 -8.79 5.71
C GLN A 461 -9.61 -7.50 5.95
N GLN A 462 -10.84 -7.43 5.47
CA GLN A 462 -11.70 -6.26 5.65
C GLN A 462 -12.53 -6.38 6.92
N GLY A 463 -12.99 -5.22 7.39
CA GLY A 463 -13.81 -5.05 8.58
C GLY A 463 -15.31 -4.99 8.32
N GLY A 464 -16.01 -4.34 9.25
CA GLY A 464 -17.45 -4.11 9.20
C GLY A 464 -17.96 -3.39 10.45
N ALA A 465 -19.26 -3.19 10.51
CA ALA A 465 -19.93 -2.58 11.65
C ALA A 465 -21.22 -3.32 12.01
N ILE A 466 -21.47 -3.45 13.31
CA ILE A 466 -22.65 -4.09 13.87
C ILE A 466 -23.18 -3.21 14.98
N ILE A 467 -24.46 -2.83 14.90
CA ILE A 467 -25.14 -2.06 15.93
C ILE A 467 -26.25 -2.92 16.52
N PHE A 468 -26.30 -2.94 17.84
CA PHE A 468 -27.27 -3.69 18.63
C PHE A 468 -28.22 -2.73 19.36
N ASP A 469 -29.48 -3.14 19.42
CA ASP A 469 -30.49 -2.63 20.35
C ASP A 469 -30.89 -3.77 21.29
N GLY A 470 -30.28 -3.79 22.48
CA GLY A 470 -30.32 -4.97 23.35
C GLY A 470 -29.65 -6.18 22.68
N GLU A 471 -30.38 -7.29 22.56
CA GLU A 471 -29.89 -8.52 21.90
C GLU A 471 -30.15 -8.53 20.39
N GLU A 472 -30.92 -7.58 19.85
CA GLU A 472 -31.24 -7.51 18.43
C GLU A 472 -30.20 -6.71 17.64
N VAL A 473 -29.86 -7.18 16.44
CA VAL A 473 -29.01 -6.44 15.50
C VAL A 473 -29.87 -5.45 14.72
N SER A 474 -29.68 -4.15 14.92
CA SER A 474 -30.37 -3.08 14.18
C SER A 474 -29.62 -2.68 12.89
N TYR A 475 -28.30 -2.85 12.87
CA TYR A 475 -27.45 -2.54 11.73
C TYR A 475 -26.36 -3.59 11.56
N PHE A 476 -26.14 -4.04 10.33
CA PHE A 476 -25.05 -4.94 9.97
C PHE A 476 -24.48 -4.50 8.62
N PHE A 477 -23.17 -4.27 8.57
CA PHE A 477 -22.46 -3.84 7.38
C PHE A 477 -21.13 -4.55 7.27
N ARG A 478 -20.81 -5.01 6.06
CA ARG A 478 -19.50 -5.58 5.71
C ARG A 478 -18.75 -4.58 4.86
N ASP A 479 -17.53 -4.26 5.25
CA ASP A 479 -16.70 -3.38 4.46
C ASP A 479 -16.43 -4.01 3.10
N LYS A 480 -16.58 -3.20 2.06
CA LYS A 480 -16.48 -3.68 0.68
C LYS A 480 -15.05 -3.63 0.16
N GLY A 481 -14.14 -3.01 0.89
CA GLY A 481 -12.80 -2.70 0.42
C GLY A 481 -12.21 -1.44 1.03
N ILE A 482 -11.06 -1.03 0.50
CA ILE A 482 -10.31 0.16 0.92
C ILE A 482 -11.14 1.42 0.66
N LEU A 483 -11.34 2.20 1.72
CA LEU A 483 -12.15 3.41 1.83
C LEU A 483 -13.64 3.19 1.52
N THR A 484 -14.10 1.94 1.50
CA THR A 484 -15.51 1.57 1.31
C THR A 484 -16.02 0.83 2.55
N TYR A 485 -15.73 1.44 3.70
CA TYR A 485 -16.11 0.96 5.02
C TYR A 485 -17.53 1.42 5.40
N ALA A 486 -18.06 0.88 6.50
CA ALA A 486 -19.38 1.22 7.04
C ALA A 486 -19.56 2.74 7.22
N PRO A 487 -20.61 3.36 6.64
CA PRO A 487 -20.92 4.78 6.88
C PRO A 487 -21.21 5.04 8.37
N VAL A 488 -20.23 5.61 9.10
CA VAL A 488 -20.27 5.73 10.56
C VAL A 488 -21.50 6.50 11.03
N THR A 489 -21.82 7.63 10.39
CA THR A 489 -23.00 8.43 10.72
C THR A 489 -24.31 7.63 10.58
N THR A 490 -24.48 6.88 9.49
CA THR A 490 -25.67 6.04 9.28
C THR A 490 -25.73 4.87 10.27
N ALA A 491 -24.59 4.25 10.58
CA ALA A 491 -24.52 3.19 11.59
C ALA A 491 -24.96 3.73 12.96
N LEU A 492 -24.42 4.87 13.40
CA LEU A 492 -24.78 5.47 14.69
C LEU A 492 -26.25 5.94 14.74
N GLN A 493 -26.85 6.35 13.62
CA GLN A 493 -28.29 6.67 13.56
C GLN A 493 -29.18 5.44 13.83
N SER A 494 -28.63 4.22 13.73
CA SER A 494 -29.33 2.96 14.03
C SER A 494 -29.25 2.58 15.51
N LEU A 495 -28.56 3.37 16.34
CA LEU A 495 -28.59 3.21 17.79
C LEU A 495 -30.00 3.54 18.33
N PRO A 496 -30.44 2.84 19.38
CA PRO A 496 -31.71 3.14 20.02
C PRO A 496 -31.71 4.58 20.57
N LYS A 497 -32.72 5.35 20.19
CA LYS A 497 -32.98 6.69 20.73
C LYS A 497 -33.59 6.51 22.11
N LYS A 498 -32.78 6.60 23.16
CA LYS A 498 -33.26 6.64 24.55
C LYS A 498 -33.46 8.06 25.03
#